data_AF-A0A8T2T6E9-F1
#
_entry.id   AF-A0A8T2T6E9-F1
#
_cell.length_a   1.000
_cell.length_b   1.000
_cell.length_c   1.000
_cell.angle_alpha   90.00
_cell.angle_beta   90.00
_cell.angle_gamma   90.00
#
_symmetry.space_group_name_H-M   'P 1'
#
loop_
_entity.id
_entity.type
_entity.pdbx_description
1 polymer ?
#
loop_
_entity_poly.entity_id
_entity_poly.type
_entity_poly.pdbx_seq_one_letter_code
_entity_poly.pdbx_strand_id
1 'polypeptide(L)'
;MKSSVDNVQSKVYVQSDDLSSFYLILCPRKRETCIRIALTVTFLVISIALLNLWWYRVLYLNEKSFDVTSFFPKRNNNVALRVKGEACDYSTGAWVADQRLPLYTNNTCAYIHTQQNCMTNGRPDKEFLYWRWKPASCDLPPFDAQFFLQTMKGKNLIFIGDSIARNHMQSLLCALVQVEEPEEIYFDEETNFLFKFRSSNIMLAYRRSVFLVNFTQDGNTYNIHLDIPDVMWTNLLDSYNIAIISTGYWYFRSSVYYLNNTTVGTSSSFGLNTSVYAIYPAMQIAWDTVLRYMLKEFKGITVMRTITVPHFESSSWYNGGNCNKTQPFFDPLMKEPLPWANERMTRVQTQAFKKAMDYINENSMDPKKLLLLNITYSSFLRPDGHPGAYRIQKPDEPRNDCLHWCLPGVIDMWNEILLELLLGTSV
;
A
#
# COMPACT_ATOMS: atom_id res chain seq x y z
N MET A 1 -53.77 -41.13 15.66
CA MET A 1 -54.49 -41.21 14.36
C MET A 1 -53.52 -40.76 13.29
N LYS A 2 -52.92 -41.69 12.51
CA LYS A 2 -53.25 -41.99 11.09
C LYS A 2 -53.45 -40.70 10.26
N SER A 3 -52.82 -40.47 9.10
CA SER A 3 -51.93 -41.26 8.23
C SER A 3 -51.42 -40.36 7.10
N SER A 4 -50.29 -40.77 6.53
CA SER A 4 -49.73 -40.53 5.19
C SER A 4 -50.67 -40.16 4.02
N VAL A 5 -50.05 -39.61 2.97
CA VAL A 5 -50.08 -40.00 1.52
C VAL A 5 -50.11 -38.77 0.59
N ASP A 6 -48.94 -38.43 0.06
CA ASP A 6 -48.56 -38.47 -1.37
C ASP A 6 -49.49 -37.93 -2.48
N ASN A 7 -48.92 -36.94 -3.21
CA ASN A 7 -48.48 -37.05 -4.62
C ASN A 7 -49.39 -36.56 -5.77
N VAL A 8 -48.68 -36.14 -6.82
CA VAL A 8 -48.99 -36.16 -8.26
C VAL A 8 -49.34 -34.84 -8.97
N GLN A 9 -48.35 -34.39 -9.75
CA GLN A 9 -48.46 -33.54 -10.94
C GLN A 9 -49.42 -34.12 -11.99
N SER A 10 -50.15 -33.28 -12.71
CA SER A 10 -50.39 -33.56 -14.14
C SER A 10 -50.50 -32.28 -14.97
N LYS A 11 -49.63 -32.23 -15.98
CA LYS A 11 -49.72 -31.35 -17.15
C LYS A 11 -50.90 -31.78 -18.00
N VAL A 12 -51.65 -30.83 -18.53
CA VAL A 12 -52.44 -31.04 -19.75
C VAL A 12 -51.81 -30.19 -20.84
N TYR A 13 -51.27 -30.88 -21.85
CA TYR A 13 -50.99 -30.32 -23.17
C TYR A 13 -52.30 -30.28 -23.97
N VAL A 14 -52.60 -29.15 -24.60
CA VAL A 14 -53.44 -29.12 -25.80
C VAL A 14 -52.65 -28.41 -26.89
N GLN A 15 -52.57 -29.10 -28.02
CA GLN A 15 -51.82 -28.78 -29.22
C GLN A 15 -52.78 -28.23 -30.28
N SER A 16 -52.34 -27.12 -30.88
CA SER A 16 -52.59 -26.59 -32.23
C SER A 16 -53.99 -26.13 -32.70
N ASP A 17 -53.88 -25.05 -33.50
CA ASP A 17 -54.73 -24.64 -34.62
C ASP A 17 -56.02 -23.85 -34.31
N ASP A 18 -55.88 -22.52 -34.10
CA ASP A 18 -56.56 -21.51 -34.94
C ASP A 18 -56.11 -20.07 -34.58
N LEU A 19 -55.22 -19.46 -35.38
CA LEU A 19 -54.78 -18.06 -35.20
C LEU A 19 -55.84 -17.02 -35.59
N SER A 20 -56.99 -17.45 -36.14
CA SER A 20 -58.09 -16.54 -36.50
C SER A 20 -59.06 -16.26 -35.34
N SER A 21 -59.01 -17.07 -34.27
CA SER A 21 -59.97 -17.02 -33.16
C SER A 21 -59.60 -16.06 -32.02
N PHE A 22 -58.35 -15.59 -31.93
CA PHE A 22 -57.91 -14.71 -30.83
C PHE A 22 -58.32 -13.24 -30.97
N TYR A 23 -58.66 -12.77 -32.17
CA TYR A 23 -59.04 -11.37 -32.39
C TYR A 23 -60.53 -11.08 -32.17
N LEU A 24 -61.36 -12.10 -31.95
CA LEU A 24 -62.82 -11.94 -31.85
C LEU A 24 -63.34 -11.69 -30.42
N ILE A 25 -62.50 -11.79 -29.39
CA ILE A 25 -62.97 -11.72 -27.99
C ILE A 25 -62.83 -10.31 -27.37
N LEU A 26 -62.06 -9.39 -27.96
CA LEU A 26 -61.72 -8.10 -27.32
C LEU A 26 -62.35 -6.83 -27.93
N CYS A 27 -63.22 -6.89 -28.94
CA CYS A 27 -63.73 -5.64 -29.54
C CYS A 27 -65.16 -5.68 -30.10
N PRO A 28 -66.20 -5.58 -29.25
CA PRO A 28 -67.57 -5.82 -29.69
C PRO A 28 -68.26 -4.61 -30.34
N ARG A 29 -67.61 -3.44 -30.55
CA ARG A 29 -68.36 -2.27 -31.08
C ARG A 29 -67.73 -1.35 -32.12
N LYS A 30 -66.45 -1.46 -32.50
CA LYS A 30 -65.89 -0.77 -33.69
C LYS A 30 -64.70 -1.55 -34.26
N ARG A 31 -64.99 -2.54 -35.12
CA ARG A 31 -64.00 -3.44 -35.73
C ARG A 31 -62.88 -2.67 -36.45
N GLU A 32 -63.23 -1.61 -37.19
CA GLU A 32 -62.24 -0.78 -37.88
C GLU A 32 -61.31 -0.02 -36.92
N THR A 33 -61.82 0.48 -35.80
CA THR A 33 -61.02 1.23 -34.82
C THR A 33 -60.04 0.31 -34.10
N CYS A 34 -60.46 -0.90 -33.74
CA CYS A 34 -59.56 -1.89 -33.14
C CYS A 34 -58.49 -2.39 -34.11
N ILE A 35 -58.84 -2.61 -35.38
CA ILE A 35 -57.85 -2.97 -36.41
C ILE A 35 -56.84 -1.83 -36.57
N ARG A 36 -57.29 -0.57 -36.61
CA ARG A 36 -56.38 0.59 -36.66
C ARG A 36 -55.46 0.64 -35.45
N ILE A 37 -55.97 0.48 -34.23
CA ILE A 37 -55.14 0.49 -33.01
C ILE A 37 -54.13 -0.65 -33.01
N ALA A 38 -54.56 -1.87 -33.37
CA ALA A 38 -53.67 -3.03 -33.45
C ALA A 38 -52.55 -2.78 -34.47
N LEU A 39 -52.88 -2.32 -35.67
CA LEU A 39 -51.88 -1.97 -36.69
C LEU A 39 -50.92 -0.86 -36.21
N THR A 40 -51.42 0.15 -35.51
CA THR A 40 -50.58 1.22 -34.94
C THR A 40 -49.62 0.68 -33.88
N VAL A 41 -50.09 -0.19 -32.98
CA VAL A 41 -49.26 -0.81 -31.93
C VAL A 41 -48.22 -1.73 -32.56
N THR A 42 -48.61 -2.57 -33.52
CA THR A 42 -47.68 -3.45 -34.24
C THR A 42 -46.62 -2.63 -34.99
N PHE A 43 -47.01 -1.55 -35.65
CA PHE A 43 -46.08 -0.65 -36.32
C PHE A 43 -45.10 0.01 -35.33
N LEU A 44 -45.58 0.41 -34.15
CA LEU A 44 -44.74 1.01 -33.10
C LEU A 44 -43.70 0.01 -32.57
N VAL A 45 -44.13 -1.23 -32.31
CA VAL A 45 -43.24 -2.31 -31.83
C VAL A 45 -42.18 -2.66 -32.88
N ILE A 46 -42.57 -2.78 -34.15
CA ILE A 46 -41.62 -3.02 -35.25
C ILE A 46 -40.65 -1.84 -35.38
N SER A 47 -41.12 -0.61 -35.27
CA SER A 47 -40.27 0.59 -35.34
C SER A 47 -39.25 0.62 -34.21
N ILE A 48 -39.65 0.28 -32.98
CA ILE A 48 -38.74 0.18 -31.83
C ILE A 48 -37.74 -0.96 -32.01
N ALA A 49 -38.16 -2.12 -32.53
CA ALA A 49 -37.26 -3.24 -32.80
C ALA A 49 -36.23 -2.89 -33.87
N LEU A 50 -36.63 -2.20 -34.95
CA LEU A 50 -35.74 -1.72 -35.99
C LEU A 50 -34.78 -0.64 -35.47
N LEU A 51 -35.25 0.25 -34.60
CA LEU A 51 -34.40 1.23 -33.91
C LEU A 51 -33.35 0.55 -33.02
N ASN A 52 -33.73 -0.49 -32.26
CA ASN A 52 -32.79 -1.25 -31.44
C ASN A 52 -31.79 -2.04 -32.30
N LEU A 53 -32.22 -2.64 -33.41
CA LEU A 53 -31.33 -3.31 -34.37
C LEU A 53 -30.39 -2.33 -35.07
N TRP A 54 -30.87 -1.12 -35.37
CA TRP A 54 -30.05 -0.04 -35.90
C TRP A 54 -29.04 0.44 -34.87
N TRP A 55 -29.45 0.67 -33.61
CA TRP A 55 -28.53 0.99 -32.51
C TRP A 55 -27.50 -0.11 -32.27
N TYR A 56 -27.91 -1.37 -32.32
CA TYR A 56 -26.99 -2.51 -32.22
C TYR A 56 -26.00 -2.53 -33.39
N ARG A 57 -26.45 -2.27 -34.62
CA ARG A 57 -25.55 -2.10 -35.77
C ARG A 57 -24.65 -0.88 -35.66
N VAL A 58 -25.12 0.24 -35.11
CA VAL A 58 -24.29 1.43 -34.88
C VAL A 58 -23.21 1.13 -33.84
N LEU A 59 -23.54 0.42 -32.76
CA LEU A 59 -22.58 -0.03 -31.76
C LEU A 59 -21.59 -1.06 -32.36
N TYR A 60 -22.07 -2.02 -33.15
CA TYR A 60 -21.25 -3.07 -33.77
C TYR A 60 -20.38 -2.55 -34.93
N LEU A 61 -20.83 -1.53 -35.66
CA LEU A 61 -20.05 -0.87 -36.72
C LEU A 61 -19.13 0.25 -36.19
N ASN A 62 -19.39 0.76 -34.98
CA ASN A 62 -18.43 1.59 -34.23
C ASN A 62 -17.42 0.77 -33.41
N GLU A 63 -17.53 -0.57 -33.42
CA GLU A 63 -16.48 -1.48 -32.97
C GLU A 63 -15.36 -1.60 -34.04
N LYS A 64 -15.03 -0.49 -34.72
CA LYS A 64 -13.67 -0.30 -35.22
C LYS A 64 -12.80 -0.17 -33.99
N SER A 65 -12.22 -1.29 -33.58
CA SER A 65 -10.97 -1.43 -32.85
C SER A 65 -10.42 -0.06 -32.43
N PHE A 66 -10.92 0.44 -31.29
CA PHE A 66 -10.30 1.57 -30.62
C PHE A 66 -8.98 1.01 -30.12
N ASP A 67 -7.97 1.14 -30.96
CA ASP A 67 -6.62 0.69 -30.68
C ASP A 67 -6.10 1.56 -29.54
N VAL A 68 -6.32 1.10 -28.30
CA VAL A 68 -5.86 1.77 -27.08
C VAL A 68 -4.33 1.94 -27.11
N THR A 69 -3.61 1.22 -27.99
CA THR A 69 -2.18 1.41 -28.21
C THR A 69 -1.81 2.74 -28.87
N SER A 70 -2.75 3.46 -29.50
CA SER A 70 -2.46 4.77 -30.13
C SER A 70 -2.48 5.96 -29.16
N PHE A 71 -3.01 5.78 -27.94
CA PHE A 71 -2.96 6.79 -26.87
C PHE A 71 -1.76 6.61 -25.94
N PHE A 72 -1.11 5.45 -25.98
CA PHE A 72 0.23 5.32 -25.45
C PHE A 72 1.18 5.96 -26.47
N PRO A 73 2.02 6.94 -26.07
CA PRO A 73 3.12 7.33 -26.94
C PRO A 73 3.89 6.05 -27.26
N LYS A 74 4.05 5.73 -28.56
CA LYS A 74 4.99 4.70 -29.00
C LYS A 74 6.30 5.02 -28.31
N ARG A 75 6.62 4.28 -27.26
CA ARG A 75 7.87 4.44 -26.53
C ARG A 75 8.93 4.09 -27.55
N ASN A 76 9.69 5.09 -27.98
CA ASN A 76 10.95 4.82 -28.65
C ASN A 76 11.66 3.79 -27.77
N ASN A 77 12.00 2.63 -28.34
CA ASN A 77 12.93 1.67 -27.75
C ASN A 77 14.35 2.23 -27.63
N ASN A 78 14.48 3.55 -27.53
CA ASN A 78 15.50 4.16 -26.74
C ASN A 78 15.19 3.75 -25.30
N VAL A 79 15.62 2.53 -24.94
CA VAL A 79 16.34 2.34 -23.69
C VAL A 79 17.24 3.56 -23.65
N ALA A 80 16.85 4.57 -22.87
CA ALA A 80 17.76 5.64 -22.54
C ALA A 80 18.90 4.88 -21.89
N LEU A 81 19.97 4.67 -22.67
CA LEU A 81 21.26 4.25 -22.18
C LEU A 81 21.47 5.15 -20.98
N ARG A 82 21.28 4.59 -19.78
CA ARG A 82 21.45 5.31 -18.54
C ARG A 82 22.86 5.84 -18.64
N VAL A 83 22.98 7.14 -18.92
CA VAL A 83 24.24 7.84 -18.86
C VAL A 83 24.76 7.50 -17.49
N LYS A 84 25.99 6.97 -17.45
CA LYS A 84 26.72 6.56 -16.26
C LYS A 84 26.94 7.83 -15.41
N GLY A 85 25.87 8.28 -14.76
CA GLY A 85 25.76 9.49 -13.97
C GLY A 85 25.70 9.13 -12.50
N GLU A 86 26.04 10.10 -11.66
CA GLU A 86 26.02 9.98 -10.20
C GLU A 86 24.70 9.40 -9.68
N ALA A 87 24.78 8.64 -8.58
CA ALA A 87 23.61 8.09 -7.93
C ALA A 87 22.63 9.22 -7.58
N CYS A 88 21.36 9.09 -7.97
CA CYS A 88 20.36 10.11 -7.68
C CYS A 88 20.03 10.15 -6.18
N ASP A 89 19.99 11.36 -5.62
CA ASP A 89 19.42 11.61 -4.30
C ASP A 89 17.90 11.77 -4.41
N TYR A 90 17.17 10.74 -3.98
CA TYR A 90 15.71 10.74 -3.94
C TYR A 90 15.14 11.42 -2.68
N SER A 91 15.98 11.81 -1.71
CA SER A 91 15.54 12.38 -0.44
C SER A 91 15.22 13.88 -0.50
N THR A 92 15.67 14.54 -1.57
CA THR A 92 15.48 15.97 -1.82
C THR A 92 14.66 16.21 -3.09
N GLY A 93 13.72 17.15 -3.06
CA GLY A 93 12.78 17.35 -4.16
C GLY A 93 11.52 18.09 -3.76
N ALA A 94 10.49 17.99 -4.61
CA ALA A 94 9.19 18.60 -4.37
C ALA A 94 8.05 17.70 -4.86
N TRP A 95 6.88 17.81 -4.23
CA TRP A 95 5.65 17.25 -4.76
C TRP A 95 5.11 18.13 -5.88
N VAL A 96 4.78 17.51 -7.01
CA VAL A 96 4.18 18.17 -8.17
C VAL A 96 2.87 17.48 -8.51
N ALA A 97 1.90 18.27 -8.99
CA ALA A 97 0.64 17.73 -9.45
C ALA A 97 0.86 16.77 -10.62
N ASP A 98 0.12 15.67 -10.62
CA ASP A 98 0.23 14.61 -11.60
C ASP A 98 -1.17 14.13 -12.00
N GLN A 99 -1.49 14.29 -13.28
CA GLN A 99 -2.81 13.94 -13.81
C GLN A 99 -2.98 12.43 -14.05
N ARG A 100 -1.92 11.64 -13.85
CA ARG A 100 -2.00 10.18 -13.99
C ARG A 100 -2.89 9.61 -12.88
N LEU A 101 -3.67 8.59 -13.26
CA LEU A 101 -4.45 7.83 -12.30
C LEU A 101 -3.52 7.01 -11.39
N PRO A 102 -3.92 6.78 -10.12
CA PRO A 102 -3.23 5.83 -9.26
C PRO A 102 -3.11 4.46 -9.93
N LEU A 103 -2.01 3.75 -9.64
CA LEU A 103 -1.73 2.44 -10.22
C LEU A 103 -2.82 1.41 -9.91
N TYR A 104 -3.46 1.54 -8.76
CA TYR A 104 -4.57 0.69 -8.32
C TYR A 104 -5.61 1.52 -7.57
N THR A 105 -6.76 0.92 -7.31
CA THR A 105 -7.86 1.51 -6.54
C THR A 105 -8.36 0.53 -5.48
N ASN A 106 -9.29 0.95 -4.64
CA ASN A 106 -9.99 0.06 -3.72
C ASN A 106 -10.78 -1.05 -4.42
N ASN A 107 -11.11 -0.90 -5.71
CA ASN A 107 -11.79 -1.92 -6.49
C ASN A 107 -10.83 -2.90 -7.18
N THR A 108 -9.56 -2.50 -7.41
CA THR A 108 -8.58 -3.32 -8.13
C THR A 108 -7.53 -3.95 -7.21
N CYS A 109 -7.57 -3.68 -5.91
CA CYS A 109 -6.77 -4.38 -4.91
C CYS A 109 -7.63 -4.76 -3.70
N ALA A 110 -7.88 -6.05 -3.52
CA ALA A 110 -8.62 -6.57 -2.37
C ALA A 110 -7.78 -6.62 -1.07
N TYR A 111 -6.46 -6.45 -1.17
CA TYR A 111 -5.51 -6.60 -0.06
C TYR A 111 -5.28 -5.31 0.75
N ILE A 112 -6.00 -4.23 0.44
CA ILE A 112 -5.92 -3.00 1.21
C ILE A 112 -6.54 -3.21 2.59
N HIS A 113 -5.74 -3.03 3.64
CA HIS A 113 -6.22 -3.08 5.02
C HIS A 113 -7.40 -2.13 5.22
N THR A 114 -8.47 -2.60 5.86
CA THR A 114 -9.71 -1.81 6.06
C THR A 114 -9.42 -0.43 6.65
N GLN A 115 -8.54 -0.33 7.65
CA GLN A 115 -8.17 0.94 8.30
C GLN A 115 -7.47 1.96 7.37
N GLN A 116 -6.91 1.52 6.25
CA GLN A 116 -6.16 2.33 5.28
C GLN A 116 -6.94 2.52 3.97
N ASN A 117 -8.08 1.84 3.80
CA ASN A 117 -8.94 1.95 2.64
C ASN A 117 -9.84 3.19 2.73
N CYS A 118 -9.23 4.37 2.67
CA CYS A 118 -9.91 5.66 2.85
C CYS A 118 -11.09 5.86 1.88
N MET A 119 -10.95 5.36 0.65
CA MET A 119 -12.00 5.44 -0.37
C MET A 119 -13.24 4.62 0.01
N THR A 120 -13.05 3.36 0.41
CA THR A 120 -14.15 2.51 0.90
C THR A 120 -14.75 3.06 2.18
N ASN A 121 -13.94 3.70 3.02
CA ASN A 121 -14.38 4.28 4.29
C ASN A 121 -15.05 5.67 4.16
N GLY A 122 -15.33 6.11 2.93
CA GLY A 122 -16.15 7.30 2.67
C GLY A 122 -15.38 8.62 2.64
N ARG A 123 -14.05 8.60 2.45
CA ARG A 123 -13.28 9.83 2.22
C ARG A 123 -13.76 10.53 0.93
N PRO A 124 -14.20 11.80 1.01
CA PRO A 124 -14.80 12.48 -0.15
C PRO A 124 -13.75 13.11 -1.08
N ASP A 125 -12.66 13.63 -0.52
CA ASP A 125 -11.58 14.27 -1.29
C ASP A 125 -10.65 13.22 -1.93
N LYS A 126 -10.23 13.48 -3.16
CA LYS A 126 -9.39 12.56 -3.96
C LYS A 126 -8.11 13.19 -4.46
N GLU A 127 -7.95 14.49 -4.24
CA GLU A 127 -6.85 15.32 -4.74
C GLU A 127 -5.49 14.82 -4.25
N PHE A 128 -5.44 14.21 -3.05
CA PHE A 128 -4.22 13.62 -2.49
C PHE A 128 -3.63 12.49 -3.36
N LEU A 129 -4.41 11.90 -4.26
CA LEU A 129 -3.98 10.83 -5.16
C LEU A 129 -3.20 11.36 -6.38
N TYR A 130 -3.30 12.65 -6.70
CA TYR A 130 -2.80 13.25 -7.94
C TYR A 130 -1.51 14.04 -7.73
N TRP A 131 -0.61 13.48 -6.93
CA TRP A 131 0.68 14.06 -6.60
C TRP A 131 1.79 13.05 -6.84
N ARG A 132 2.89 13.49 -7.45
CA ARG A 132 4.12 12.71 -7.60
C ARG A 132 5.30 13.43 -6.98
N TRP A 133 6.24 12.66 -6.44
CA TRP A 133 7.50 13.20 -5.99
C TRP A 133 8.43 13.42 -7.17
N LYS A 134 8.98 14.63 -7.29
CA LYS A 134 10.00 14.97 -8.27
C LYS A 134 11.31 15.26 -7.52
N PRO A 135 12.30 14.34 -7.56
CA PRO A 135 13.62 14.60 -7.01
C PRO A 135 14.25 15.85 -7.63
N ALA A 136 15.10 16.53 -6.87
CA ALA A 136 15.73 17.76 -7.33
C ALA A 136 16.81 17.51 -8.40
N SER A 137 17.50 16.37 -8.31
CA SER A 137 18.69 16.06 -9.11
C SER A 137 18.43 15.08 -10.26
N CYS A 138 17.25 14.46 -10.33
CA CYS A 138 16.94 13.46 -11.35
C CYS A 138 15.42 13.27 -11.55
N ASP A 139 15.07 12.42 -12.53
CA ASP A 139 13.72 11.92 -12.69
C ASP A 139 13.50 10.64 -11.88
N LEU A 140 12.34 10.55 -11.23
CA LEU A 140 11.81 9.32 -10.64
C LEU A 140 10.77 8.74 -11.62
N PRO A 141 11.00 7.58 -12.27
CA PRO A 141 9.99 6.95 -13.12
C PRO A 141 8.78 6.49 -12.29
N PRO A 142 7.55 6.50 -12.87
CA PRO A 142 6.42 5.82 -12.25
C PRO A 142 6.73 4.35 -12.00
N PHE A 143 6.12 3.80 -10.94
CA PHE A 143 6.25 2.39 -10.62
C PHE A 143 5.69 1.51 -11.76
N ASP A 144 6.52 0.62 -12.28
CA ASP A 144 6.14 -0.37 -13.29
C ASP A 144 6.15 -1.76 -12.64
N ALA A 145 4.96 -2.26 -12.30
CA ALA A 145 4.79 -3.53 -11.61
C ALA A 145 5.29 -4.73 -12.44
N GLN A 146 5.12 -4.69 -13.77
CA GLN A 146 5.59 -5.78 -14.64
C GLN A 146 7.11 -5.78 -14.67
N PHE A 147 7.71 -4.60 -14.84
CA PHE A 147 9.15 -4.45 -14.78
C PHE A 147 9.72 -4.83 -13.41
N PHE A 148 9.04 -4.52 -12.31
CA PHE A 148 9.43 -4.95 -10.97
C PHE A 148 9.46 -6.49 -10.87
N LEU A 149 8.39 -7.18 -11.27
CA LEU A 149 8.32 -8.65 -11.23
C LEU A 149 9.37 -9.32 -12.12
N GLN A 150 9.69 -8.73 -13.28
CA GLN A 150 10.75 -9.19 -14.15
C GLN A 150 12.14 -8.99 -13.53
N THR A 151 12.41 -7.79 -13.01
CA THR A 151 13.70 -7.43 -12.40
C THR A 151 13.98 -8.24 -11.13
N MET A 152 12.95 -8.46 -10.31
CA MET A 152 13.06 -9.16 -9.03
C MET A 152 12.83 -10.67 -9.16
N LYS A 153 12.75 -11.21 -10.38
CA LYS A 153 12.46 -12.63 -10.62
C LYS A 153 13.35 -13.54 -9.77
N GLY A 154 12.72 -14.46 -9.02
CA GLY A 154 13.40 -15.40 -8.13
C GLY A 154 14.01 -14.78 -6.87
N LYS A 155 13.78 -13.49 -6.59
CA LYS A 155 14.22 -12.83 -5.36
C LYS A 155 13.04 -12.71 -4.41
N ASN A 156 13.20 -13.22 -3.19
CA ASN A 156 12.19 -13.09 -2.13
C ASN A 156 12.46 -11.81 -1.33
N LEU A 157 11.38 -11.09 -0.99
CA LEU A 157 11.42 -9.84 -0.26
C LEU A 157 10.66 -9.99 1.07
N ILE A 158 11.22 -9.43 2.14
CA ILE A 158 10.58 -9.35 3.45
C ILE A 158 10.59 -7.91 3.98
N PHE A 159 9.43 -7.45 4.45
CA PHE A 159 9.26 -6.20 5.18
C PHE A 159 9.23 -6.51 6.68
N ILE A 160 10.18 -5.97 7.44
CA ILE A 160 10.33 -6.21 8.87
C ILE A 160 10.13 -4.89 9.62
N GLY A 161 9.19 -4.85 10.55
CA GLY A 161 8.96 -3.65 11.33
C GLY A 161 7.58 -3.55 11.96
N ASP A 162 7.15 -2.32 12.18
CA ASP A 162 5.85 -1.99 12.74
C ASP A 162 4.72 -1.96 11.69
N SER A 163 3.58 -1.38 12.06
CA SER A 163 2.40 -1.24 11.20
C SER A 163 2.62 -0.35 9.98
N ILE A 164 3.65 0.52 9.97
CA ILE A 164 4.02 1.31 8.79
C ILE A 164 4.88 0.47 7.83
N ALA A 165 5.66 -0.49 8.33
CA ALA A 165 6.31 -1.49 7.47
C ALA A 165 5.24 -2.34 6.75
N ARG A 166 4.19 -2.74 7.47
CA ARG A 166 3.02 -3.43 6.91
C ARG A 166 2.33 -2.60 5.83
N ASN A 167 2.04 -1.33 6.13
CA ASN A 167 1.40 -0.40 5.19
C ASN A 167 2.19 -0.28 3.87
N HIS A 168 3.53 -0.27 3.94
CA HIS A 168 4.41 -0.18 2.77
C HIS A 168 4.40 -1.48 1.95
N MET A 169 4.46 -2.62 2.65
CA MET A 169 4.35 -3.93 2.00
C MET A 169 3.01 -4.07 1.26
N GLN A 170 1.90 -3.65 1.87
CA GLN A 170 0.57 -3.71 1.25
C GLN A 170 0.43 -2.79 0.03
N SER A 171 1.05 -1.61 0.08
CA SER A 171 1.14 -0.74 -1.11
C SER A 171 1.86 -1.44 -2.26
N LEU A 172 3.01 -2.10 -1.99
CA LEU A 172 3.72 -2.86 -3.00
C LEU A 172 2.89 -4.04 -3.51
N LEU A 173 2.26 -4.81 -2.61
CA LEU A 173 1.38 -5.92 -2.96
C LEU A 173 0.27 -5.47 -3.92
N CYS A 174 -0.42 -4.37 -3.62
CA CYS A 174 -1.47 -3.84 -4.48
C CYS A 174 -0.96 -3.39 -5.85
N ALA A 175 0.25 -2.82 -5.91
CA ALA A 175 0.89 -2.48 -7.17
C ALA A 175 1.16 -3.72 -8.03
N LEU A 176 1.66 -4.81 -7.43
CA LEU A 176 2.00 -6.04 -8.13
C LEU A 176 0.77 -6.86 -8.57
N VAL A 177 -0.31 -6.81 -7.79
CA VAL A 177 -1.62 -7.42 -8.11
C VAL A 177 -2.21 -6.91 -9.43
N GLN A 178 -1.80 -5.72 -9.88
CA GLN A 178 -2.23 -5.19 -11.19
C GLN A 178 -1.65 -5.98 -12.39
N VAL A 179 -0.72 -6.91 -12.14
CA VAL A 179 -0.11 -7.78 -13.16
C VAL A 179 -0.48 -9.24 -12.97
N GLU A 180 -0.43 -9.74 -11.74
CA GLU A 180 -0.72 -11.13 -11.40
C GLU A 180 -1.32 -11.21 -9.99
N GLU A 181 -2.43 -11.94 -9.84
CA GLU A 181 -2.97 -12.26 -8.52
C GLU A 181 -2.04 -13.25 -7.80
N PRO A 182 -1.55 -12.92 -6.59
CA PRO A 182 -0.65 -13.80 -5.87
C PRO A 182 -1.39 -14.95 -5.19
N GLU A 183 -0.66 -16.03 -4.97
CA GLU A 183 -1.08 -17.09 -4.05
C GLU A 183 -0.81 -16.64 -2.60
N GLU A 184 -1.86 -16.58 -1.79
CA GLU A 184 -1.75 -16.37 -0.34
C GLU A 184 -1.28 -17.67 0.34
N ILE A 185 -0.04 -17.67 0.81
CA ILE A 185 0.55 -18.86 1.47
C ILE A 185 0.23 -18.86 2.96
N TYR A 186 0.26 -17.68 3.58
CA TYR A 186 -0.07 -17.49 4.98
C TYR A 186 -0.55 -16.06 5.20
N PHE A 187 -1.58 -15.89 6.04
CA PHE A 187 -2.11 -14.58 6.37
C PHE A 187 -2.51 -14.48 7.84
N ASP A 188 -1.73 -13.70 8.59
CA ASP A 188 -2.10 -13.08 9.84
C ASP A 188 -1.85 -11.58 9.70
N GLU A 189 -2.94 -10.82 9.58
CA GLU A 189 -2.93 -9.38 9.35
C GLU A 189 -2.13 -8.60 10.40
N GLU A 190 -2.04 -9.11 11.63
CA GLU A 190 -1.33 -8.45 12.72
C GLU A 190 0.13 -8.86 12.80
N THR A 191 0.47 -10.14 12.57
CA THR A 191 1.79 -10.67 12.94
C THR A 191 2.70 -11.00 11.75
N ASN A 192 2.20 -11.64 10.70
CA ASN A 192 2.95 -11.94 9.48
C ASN A 192 2.04 -12.42 8.35
N PHE A 193 2.42 -12.12 7.11
CA PHE A 193 1.76 -12.67 5.94
C PHE A 193 2.73 -12.84 4.77
N LEU A 194 2.44 -13.79 3.89
CA LEU A 194 3.31 -14.26 2.83
C LEU A 194 2.50 -14.52 1.56
N PHE A 195 2.86 -13.80 0.50
CA PHE A 195 2.28 -13.93 -0.83
C PHE A 195 3.31 -14.43 -1.83
N LYS A 196 2.88 -15.25 -2.79
CA LYS A 196 3.73 -15.78 -3.87
C LYS A 196 3.19 -15.42 -5.24
N PHE A 197 3.99 -14.72 -6.04
CA PHE A 197 3.74 -14.48 -7.46
C PHE A 197 4.36 -15.63 -8.25
N ARG A 198 3.54 -16.47 -8.87
CA ARG A 198 3.99 -17.73 -9.48
C ARG A 198 4.80 -17.49 -10.74
N SER A 199 4.40 -16.54 -11.58
CA SER A 199 5.07 -16.29 -12.87
C SER A 199 6.52 -15.84 -12.72
N SER A 200 6.81 -15.03 -11.69
CA SER A 200 8.12 -14.49 -11.36
C SER A 200 8.84 -15.29 -10.27
N ASN A 201 8.15 -16.24 -9.62
CA ASN A 201 8.64 -16.96 -8.44
C ASN A 201 9.19 -16.02 -7.36
N ILE A 202 8.44 -14.96 -7.06
CA ILE A 202 8.75 -13.98 -6.02
C ILE A 202 7.87 -14.26 -4.82
N MET A 203 8.47 -14.30 -3.63
CA MET A 203 7.74 -14.21 -2.37
C MET A 203 7.82 -12.79 -1.82
N LEU A 204 6.68 -12.27 -1.36
CA LEU A 204 6.55 -10.99 -0.69
C LEU A 204 5.98 -11.21 0.71
N ALA A 205 6.78 -10.89 1.73
CA ALA A 205 6.46 -11.17 3.13
C ALA A 205 6.44 -9.91 4.00
N TYR A 206 5.64 -9.97 5.06
CA TYR A 206 5.67 -9.04 6.17
C TYR A 206 5.92 -9.83 7.47
N ARG A 207 6.81 -9.31 8.33
CA ARG A 207 7.03 -9.80 9.69
C ARG A 207 6.96 -8.64 10.67
N ARG A 208 6.00 -8.68 11.59
CA ARG A 208 5.92 -7.71 12.67
C ARG A 208 7.10 -7.87 13.64
N SER A 209 7.87 -6.80 13.79
CA SER A 209 8.90 -6.63 14.82
C SER A 209 9.01 -5.15 15.14
N VAL A 210 8.23 -4.70 16.11
CA VAL A 210 7.99 -3.26 16.32
C VAL A 210 9.20 -2.48 16.80
N PHE A 211 10.18 -3.13 17.43
CA PHE A 211 11.44 -2.53 17.86
C PHE A 211 12.65 -3.05 17.07
N LEU A 212 12.49 -4.04 16.16
CA LEU A 212 13.55 -4.81 15.49
C LEU A 212 14.51 -5.59 16.40
N VAL A 213 14.60 -5.23 17.68
CA VAL A 213 15.30 -5.94 18.75
C VAL A 213 14.32 -6.72 19.63
N ASN A 214 14.83 -7.72 20.33
CA ASN A 214 14.06 -8.62 21.18
C ASN A 214 13.35 -7.83 22.30
N PHE A 215 12.11 -8.18 22.55
CA PHE A 215 11.32 -7.57 23.60
C PHE A 215 10.28 -8.52 24.17
N THR A 216 9.89 -8.27 25.41
CA THR A 216 8.67 -8.83 26.01
C THR A 216 7.74 -7.70 26.41
N GLN A 217 6.50 -8.05 26.73
CA GLN A 217 5.51 -7.09 27.19
C GLN A 217 4.93 -7.57 28.52
N ASP A 218 4.94 -6.68 29.52
CA ASP A 218 4.30 -6.87 30.82
C ASP A 218 3.25 -5.77 31.02
N GLY A 219 1.98 -6.15 30.94
CA GLY A 219 0.86 -5.20 30.87
C GLY A 219 1.04 -4.20 29.72
N ASN A 220 1.20 -2.91 30.07
CA ASN A 220 1.40 -1.82 29.11
C ASN A 220 2.88 -1.43 28.91
N THR A 221 3.80 -2.11 29.58
CA THR A 221 5.23 -1.81 29.56
C THR A 221 5.98 -2.80 28.68
N TYR A 222 6.82 -2.30 27.78
CA TYR A 222 7.70 -3.12 26.95
C TYR A 222 9.08 -3.26 27.61
N ASN A 223 9.57 -4.49 27.76
CA ASN A 223 10.93 -4.78 28.21
C ASN A 223 11.79 -5.05 26.98
N ILE A 224 12.63 -4.09 26.60
CA ILE A 224 13.33 -4.09 25.30
C ILE A 224 14.82 -4.35 25.53
N HIS A 225 15.35 -5.42 24.93
CA HIS A 225 16.76 -5.78 24.96
C HIS A 225 17.48 -5.18 23.75
N LEU A 226 18.12 -4.02 23.93
CA LEU A 226 18.64 -3.20 22.83
C LEU A 226 19.82 -3.83 22.07
N ASP A 227 20.48 -4.80 22.68
CA ASP A 227 21.67 -5.52 22.21
C ASP A 227 21.34 -6.87 21.56
N ILE A 228 20.07 -7.29 21.55
CA ILE A 228 19.65 -8.59 21.04
C ILE A 228 18.67 -8.37 19.87
N PRO A 229 19.04 -8.70 18.62
CA PRO A 229 18.10 -8.72 17.50
C PRO A 229 16.88 -9.61 17.78
N ASP A 230 15.71 -9.23 17.28
CA ASP A 230 14.49 -10.02 17.48
C ASP A 230 14.53 -11.33 16.68
N VAL A 231 14.46 -12.45 17.41
CA VAL A 231 14.50 -13.81 16.86
C VAL A 231 13.42 -14.09 15.83
N MET A 232 12.32 -13.33 15.87
CA MET A 232 11.16 -13.52 14.98
C MET A 232 11.46 -13.23 13.52
N TRP A 233 12.45 -12.39 13.21
CA TRP A 233 12.88 -12.13 11.84
C TRP A 233 14.27 -12.67 11.53
N THR A 234 15.18 -12.79 12.51
CA THR A 234 16.52 -13.33 12.25
C THR A 234 16.47 -14.76 11.73
N ASN A 235 15.56 -15.58 12.27
CA ASN A 235 15.35 -16.97 11.85
C ASN A 235 14.81 -17.12 10.42
N LEU A 236 14.35 -16.03 9.81
CA LEU A 236 13.75 -16.03 8.48
C LEU A 236 14.74 -15.65 7.39
N LEU A 237 15.86 -15.00 7.73
CA LEU A 237 16.74 -14.32 6.78
C LEU A 237 17.24 -15.20 5.63
N ASP A 238 17.57 -16.47 5.88
CA ASP A 238 18.06 -17.39 4.83
C ASP A 238 17.03 -17.64 3.71
N SER A 239 15.75 -17.36 3.94
CA SER A 239 14.68 -17.53 2.94
C SER A 239 14.49 -16.30 2.03
N TYR A 240 15.20 -15.19 2.32
CA TYR A 240 14.99 -13.91 1.64
C TYR A 240 16.27 -13.35 1.01
N ASN A 241 16.09 -12.57 -0.04
CA ASN A 241 17.19 -11.91 -0.76
C ASN A 241 17.24 -10.41 -0.48
N ILE A 242 16.11 -9.81 -0.10
CA ILE A 242 15.97 -8.39 0.18
C ILE A 242 15.15 -8.22 1.46
N ALA A 243 15.69 -7.49 2.43
CA ALA A 243 15.00 -7.17 3.68
C ALA A 243 14.80 -5.65 3.79
N ILE A 244 13.55 -5.21 3.84
CA ILE A 244 13.18 -3.82 4.05
C ILE A 244 12.84 -3.64 5.53
N ILE A 245 13.69 -2.94 6.27
CA ILE A 245 13.59 -2.81 7.73
C ILE A 245 13.20 -1.39 8.15
N SER A 246 12.32 -1.26 9.14
CA SER A 246 11.91 0.05 9.66
C SER A 246 11.26 -0.01 11.05
N THR A 247 11.53 1.00 11.88
CA THR A 247 10.89 1.23 13.18
C THR A 247 11.11 2.68 13.63
N GLY A 248 10.30 3.18 14.57
CA GLY A 248 10.52 4.47 15.24
C GLY A 248 9.52 4.77 16.34
N TYR A 249 8.24 4.91 16.01
CA TYR A 249 7.23 5.43 16.94
C TYR A 249 6.94 4.55 18.16
N TRP A 250 7.22 3.25 18.05
CA TRP A 250 7.02 2.33 19.18
C TRP A 250 7.91 2.64 20.38
N TYR A 251 9.08 3.27 20.19
CA TYR A 251 9.97 3.69 21.28
C TYR A 251 9.36 4.77 22.20
N PHE A 252 8.26 5.41 21.79
CA PHE A 252 7.51 6.35 22.64
C PHE A 252 6.50 5.64 23.56
N ARG A 253 6.28 4.32 23.40
CA ARG A 253 5.49 3.53 24.35
C ARG A 253 6.25 3.35 25.65
N SER A 254 5.52 3.19 26.75
CA SER A 254 6.10 2.93 28.07
C SER A 254 6.99 1.68 28.02
N SER A 255 8.28 1.85 28.31
CA SER A 255 9.29 0.83 28.04
C SER A 255 10.44 0.90 29.03
N VAL A 256 11.00 -0.25 29.39
CA VAL A 256 12.24 -0.42 30.14
C VAL A 256 13.30 -0.96 29.18
N TYR A 257 14.49 -0.39 29.22
CA TYR A 257 15.59 -0.74 28.31
C TYR A 257 16.65 -1.58 29.02
N TYR A 258 17.06 -2.66 28.37
CA TYR A 258 18.06 -3.60 28.86
C TYR A 258 19.28 -3.67 27.92
N LEU A 259 20.45 -3.80 28.52
CA LEU A 259 21.71 -4.19 27.88
C LEU A 259 22.39 -5.25 28.74
N ASN A 260 22.83 -6.36 28.16
CA ASN A 260 23.39 -7.49 28.91
C ASN A 260 22.52 -7.87 30.12
N ASN A 261 21.20 -7.92 29.91
CA ASN A 261 20.18 -8.18 30.95
C ASN A 261 20.19 -7.20 32.15
N THR A 262 20.85 -6.06 32.04
CA THR A 262 20.85 -4.99 33.05
C THR A 262 19.99 -3.82 32.59
N THR A 263 19.15 -3.29 33.49
CA THR A 263 18.36 -2.09 33.20
C THR A 263 19.26 -0.88 33.01
N VAL A 264 19.15 -0.21 31.87
CA VAL A 264 19.97 0.96 31.51
C VAL A 264 19.15 2.22 31.27
N GLY A 265 17.82 2.11 31.20
CA GLY A 265 16.98 3.26 30.90
C GLY A 265 15.50 2.94 30.80
N THR A 266 14.71 3.97 30.49
CA THR A 266 13.26 3.89 30.31
C THR A 266 12.73 5.02 29.43
N SER A 267 11.59 4.80 28.75
CA SER A 267 10.84 5.85 28.05
C SER A 267 9.93 6.68 28.96
N SER A 268 9.49 6.12 30.09
CA SER A 268 8.64 6.77 31.08
C SER A 268 9.37 6.97 32.41
N SER A 269 8.97 7.96 33.20
CA SER A 269 9.55 8.26 34.51
C SER A 269 9.17 7.20 35.55
N PHE A 270 9.72 5.98 35.45
CA PHE A 270 9.39 4.84 36.34
C PHE A 270 9.95 4.95 37.76
N GLY A 271 10.26 6.16 38.25
CA GLY A 271 10.90 6.32 39.56
C GLY A 271 12.24 5.60 39.70
N LEU A 272 12.85 5.17 38.58
CA LEU A 272 14.16 4.51 38.55
C LEU A 272 15.24 5.58 38.72
N ASN A 273 15.90 5.57 39.89
CA ASN A 273 16.99 6.47 40.29
C ASN A 273 18.25 6.44 39.39
N THR A 274 18.25 5.67 38.28
CA THR A 274 19.44 5.33 37.48
C THR A 274 19.22 5.39 35.97
N SER A 275 18.22 6.13 35.47
CA SER A 275 17.89 6.15 34.04
C SER A 275 18.96 6.89 33.20
N VAL A 276 19.92 6.14 32.64
CA VAL A 276 21.00 6.67 31.77
C VAL A 276 20.49 6.92 30.35
N TYR A 277 19.69 6.00 29.81
CA TYR A 277 19.15 6.12 28.44
C TYR A 277 17.66 6.43 28.41
N ALA A 278 17.33 7.50 27.69
CA ALA A 278 15.96 7.81 27.26
C ALA A 278 15.66 7.21 25.87
N ILE A 279 14.56 7.62 25.26
CA ILE A 279 14.06 7.16 23.95
C ILE A 279 15.13 7.18 22.85
N TYR A 280 15.76 8.33 22.60
CA TYR A 280 16.67 8.48 21.45
C TYR A 280 17.99 7.69 21.58
N PRO A 281 18.70 7.71 22.73
CA PRO A 281 19.87 6.84 22.92
C PRO A 281 19.53 5.35 22.81
N ALA A 282 18.39 4.92 23.36
CA ALA A 282 17.93 3.53 23.25
C ALA A 282 17.69 3.14 21.79
N MET A 283 16.99 3.99 21.03
CA MET A 283 16.74 3.80 19.60
C MET A 283 18.05 3.76 18.80
N GLN A 284 19.05 4.58 19.13
CA GLN A 284 20.37 4.56 18.48
C GLN A 284 21.06 3.20 18.68
N ILE A 285 21.07 2.69 19.91
CA ILE A 285 21.72 1.40 20.21
C ILE A 285 21.02 0.26 19.47
N ALA A 286 19.69 0.25 19.45
CA ALA A 286 18.94 -0.77 18.73
C ALA A 286 19.22 -0.75 17.21
N TRP A 287 19.24 0.44 16.58
CA TRP A 287 19.61 0.54 15.17
C TRP A 287 21.04 0.10 14.90
N ASP A 288 22.00 0.49 15.74
CA ASP A 288 23.39 0.05 15.65
C ASP A 288 23.51 -1.48 15.75
N THR A 289 22.78 -2.11 16.69
CA THR A 289 22.71 -3.56 16.88
C THR A 289 22.14 -4.24 15.64
N VAL A 290 20.99 -3.79 15.15
CA VAL A 290 20.27 -4.40 14.02
C VAL A 290 21.08 -4.27 12.73
N LEU A 291 21.59 -3.08 12.40
CA LEU A 291 22.37 -2.89 11.18
C LEU A 291 23.67 -3.70 11.21
N ARG A 292 24.36 -3.75 12.37
CA ARG A 292 25.55 -4.59 12.52
C ARG A 292 25.22 -6.07 12.32
N TYR A 293 24.10 -6.56 12.87
CA TYR A 293 23.67 -7.93 12.68
C TYR A 293 23.36 -8.22 11.21
N MET A 294 22.59 -7.36 10.55
CA MET A 294 22.27 -7.50 9.12
C MET A 294 23.53 -7.56 8.25
N LEU A 295 24.51 -6.70 8.50
CA LEU A 295 25.77 -6.71 7.73
C LEU A 295 26.59 -8.00 7.90
N LYS A 296 26.54 -8.61 9.08
CA LYS A 296 27.29 -9.83 9.40
C LYS A 296 26.58 -11.11 8.93
N GLU A 297 25.29 -11.22 9.23
CA GLU A 297 24.54 -12.47 9.11
C GLU A 297 23.67 -12.53 7.84
N PHE A 298 23.19 -11.39 7.34
CA PHE A 298 22.34 -11.39 6.14
C PHE A 298 23.18 -11.37 4.87
N LYS A 299 22.95 -12.37 4.01
CA LYS A 299 23.62 -12.50 2.70
C LYS A 299 23.01 -11.59 1.63
N GLY A 300 21.78 -11.13 1.84
CA GLY A 300 21.02 -10.32 0.89
C GLY A 300 21.27 -8.82 1.02
N ILE A 301 20.36 -8.05 0.42
CA ILE A 301 20.37 -6.58 0.45
C ILE A 301 19.45 -6.08 1.56
N THR A 302 20.00 -5.29 2.48
CA THR A 302 19.22 -4.59 3.50
C THR A 302 18.82 -3.22 2.99
N VAL A 303 17.53 -2.90 3.02
CA VAL A 303 17.01 -1.55 2.77
C VAL A 303 16.50 -0.99 4.10
N MET A 304 17.18 0.01 4.64
CA MET A 304 16.71 0.74 5.81
C MET A 304 15.77 1.85 5.35
N ARG A 305 14.49 1.79 5.74
CA ARG A 305 13.54 2.89 5.51
C ARG A 305 13.49 3.80 6.73
N THR A 306 13.64 5.10 6.51
CA THR A 306 13.51 6.09 7.59
C THR A 306 12.07 6.21 8.09
N ILE A 307 11.88 6.92 9.20
CA ILE A 307 10.54 7.19 9.74
C ILE A 307 9.66 7.96 8.74
N THR A 308 8.35 7.71 8.81
CA THR A 308 7.34 8.62 8.28
C THR A 308 7.03 9.72 9.30
N VAL A 309 6.36 10.82 8.92
CA VAL A 309 5.95 11.88 9.86
C VAL A 309 4.43 11.87 10.05
N PRO A 310 3.92 11.82 11.30
CA PRO A 310 2.51 12.01 11.58
C PRO A 310 2.14 13.49 11.59
N HIS A 311 0.91 13.79 11.17
CA HIS A 311 0.42 15.17 11.04
C HIS A 311 -0.73 15.49 11.99
N PHE A 312 -0.57 15.17 13.27
CA PHE A 312 -1.56 15.55 14.28
C PHE A 312 -1.57 17.07 14.50
N GLU A 313 -2.74 17.66 14.31
CA GLU A 313 -3.07 19.06 14.56
C GLU A 313 -4.00 19.17 15.78
N SER A 314 -4.00 20.35 16.41
CA SER A 314 -4.80 20.73 17.58
C SER A 314 -4.50 19.96 18.88
N SER A 315 -4.05 18.70 18.82
CA SER A 315 -3.73 17.86 19.99
C SER A 315 -2.95 16.60 19.58
N SER A 316 -2.57 15.77 20.55
CA SER A 316 -1.90 14.48 20.34
C SER A 316 -2.85 13.38 19.86
N TRP A 317 -2.30 12.27 19.37
CA TRP A 317 -3.04 11.10 18.90
C TRP A 317 -4.05 10.53 19.91
N TYR A 318 -3.75 10.58 21.21
CA TYR A 318 -4.62 10.07 22.29
C TYR A 318 -5.56 11.14 22.88
N ASN A 319 -5.45 12.39 22.44
CA ASN A 319 -6.18 13.52 23.03
C ASN A 319 -6.97 14.31 21.97
N GLY A 320 -7.49 13.61 20.95
CA GLY A 320 -8.38 14.18 19.94
C GLY A 320 -7.68 14.95 18.82
N GLY A 321 -6.38 14.73 18.59
CA GLY A 321 -5.68 15.31 17.43
C GLY A 321 -6.33 14.90 16.11
N ASN A 322 -6.25 15.75 15.09
CA ASN A 322 -6.79 15.51 13.76
C ASN A 322 -5.76 15.84 12.66
N CYS A 323 -6.08 15.52 11.40
CA CYS A 323 -5.22 15.79 10.25
C CYS A 323 -6.13 16.09 9.06
N ASN A 324 -6.78 17.25 9.10
CA ASN A 324 -7.84 17.59 8.15
C ASN A 324 -7.33 18.31 6.89
N LYS A 325 -6.02 18.48 6.76
CA LYS A 325 -5.41 19.08 5.57
C LYS A 325 -5.68 18.21 4.35
N THR A 326 -6.04 18.84 3.23
CA THR A 326 -6.36 18.17 1.96
C THR A 326 -5.37 18.51 0.85
N GLN A 327 -4.31 19.24 1.17
CA GLN A 327 -3.27 19.66 0.24
C GLN A 327 -1.88 19.41 0.84
N PRO A 328 -0.87 19.11 0.00
CA PRO A 328 0.50 18.97 0.47
C PRO A 328 1.07 20.32 0.91
N PHE A 329 2.17 20.27 1.66
CA PHE A 329 3.02 21.44 1.86
C PHE A 329 3.85 21.67 0.60
N PHE A 330 3.88 22.91 0.14
CA PHE A 330 4.72 23.33 -0.97
C PHE A 330 6.03 23.93 -0.44
N ASP A 331 7.10 23.13 -0.45
CA ASP A 331 8.42 23.60 -0.03
C ASP A 331 9.54 23.05 -0.93
N PRO A 332 9.73 23.62 -2.13
CA PRO A 332 10.76 23.16 -3.07
C PRO A 332 12.18 23.52 -2.62
N LEU A 333 12.35 24.39 -1.62
CA LEU A 333 13.65 24.80 -1.10
C LEU A 333 14.05 24.06 0.19
N MET A 334 13.21 23.14 0.65
CA MET A 334 13.41 22.34 1.87
C MET A 334 13.76 23.19 3.10
N LYS A 335 13.03 24.28 3.30
CA LYS A 335 13.20 25.22 4.40
C LYS A 335 12.30 24.92 5.60
N GLU A 336 11.23 24.17 5.39
CA GLU A 336 10.30 23.79 6.45
C GLU A 336 10.99 22.82 7.41
N PRO A 337 11.13 23.18 8.69
CA PRO A 337 11.79 22.34 9.67
C PRO A 337 10.89 21.15 10.02
N LEU A 338 11.49 19.96 10.10
CA LEU A 338 10.81 18.81 10.67
C LEU A 338 10.44 19.12 12.13
N PRO A 339 9.30 18.61 12.64
CA PRO A 339 9.02 18.69 14.06
C PRO A 339 10.17 18.07 14.88
N TRP A 340 10.51 18.68 16.02
CA TRP A 340 11.73 18.38 16.78
C TRP A 340 11.93 16.87 17.08
N ALA A 341 10.84 16.14 17.36
CA ALA A 341 10.91 14.72 17.66
C ALA A 341 11.25 13.89 16.40
N ASN A 342 10.66 14.26 15.26
CA ASN A 342 10.90 13.67 13.95
C ASN A 342 12.32 13.97 13.46
N GLU A 343 12.79 15.20 13.65
CA GLU A 343 14.17 15.58 13.36
C GLU A 343 15.14 14.72 14.18
N ARG A 344 14.91 14.58 15.49
CA ARG A 344 15.74 13.73 16.37
C ARG A 344 15.74 12.26 15.96
N MET A 345 14.58 11.67 15.66
CA MET A 345 14.49 10.28 15.17
C MET A 345 15.23 10.10 13.84
N THR A 346 15.07 11.04 12.91
CA THR A 346 15.75 11.02 11.60
C THR A 346 17.25 11.12 11.78
N ARG A 347 17.72 11.95 12.72
CA ARG A 347 19.14 12.05 13.05
C ARG A 347 19.68 10.73 13.62
N VAL A 348 18.96 10.09 14.53
CA VAL A 348 19.34 8.76 15.07
C VAL A 348 19.48 7.74 13.93
N GLN A 349 18.49 7.67 13.05
CA GLN A 349 18.49 6.73 11.92
C GLN A 349 19.62 7.00 10.93
N THR A 350 19.82 8.25 10.53
CA THR A 350 20.87 8.62 9.57
C THR A 350 22.28 8.47 10.17
N GLN A 351 22.45 8.69 11.48
CA GLN A 351 23.70 8.41 12.19
C GLN A 351 24.00 6.91 12.26
N ALA A 352 23.00 6.08 12.57
CA ALA A 352 23.16 4.62 12.57
C ALA A 352 23.51 4.09 11.17
N PHE A 353 22.82 4.59 10.14
CA PHE A 353 23.11 4.25 8.75
C PHE A 353 24.54 4.65 8.37
N LYS A 354 24.96 5.89 8.66
CA LYS A 354 26.32 6.36 8.38
C LYS A 354 27.36 5.47 9.04
N LYS A 355 27.19 5.15 10.33
CA LYS A 355 28.09 4.27 11.08
C LYS A 355 28.17 2.87 10.45
N ALA A 356 27.05 2.34 9.96
CA ALA A 356 27.02 1.05 9.26
C ALA A 356 27.73 1.11 7.89
N MET A 357 27.62 2.22 7.16
CA MET A 357 28.37 2.46 5.92
C MET A 357 29.87 2.63 6.17
N ASP A 358 30.25 3.32 7.25
CA ASP A 358 31.65 3.43 7.68
C ASP A 358 32.22 2.03 7.98
N TYR A 359 31.47 1.17 8.69
CA TYR A 359 31.85 -0.23 8.91
C TYR A 359 32.00 -1.02 7.60
N ILE A 360 31.09 -0.84 6.64
CA ILE A 360 31.21 -1.44 5.30
C ILE A 360 32.53 -1.04 4.65
N ASN A 361 32.85 0.25 4.65
CA ASN A 361 34.07 0.79 4.03
C ASN A 361 35.33 0.26 4.72
N GLU A 362 35.38 0.31 6.06
CA GLU A 362 36.49 -0.19 6.87
C GLU A 362 36.78 -1.68 6.66
N ASN A 363 35.73 -2.47 6.39
CA ASN A 363 35.84 -3.92 6.17
C ASN A 363 35.81 -4.32 4.69
N SER A 364 35.92 -3.35 3.76
CA SER A 364 35.90 -3.59 2.31
C SER A 364 34.71 -4.45 1.84
N MET A 365 33.55 -4.25 2.45
CA MET A 365 32.31 -4.94 2.06
C MET A 365 31.67 -4.25 0.86
N ASP A 366 30.79 -4.94 0.15
CA ASP A 366 30.00 -4.33 -0.93
C ASP A 366 29.04 -3.27 -0.36
N PRO A 367 29.14 -1.98 -0.74
CA PRO A 367 28.22 -0.92 -0.30
C PRO A 367 26.77 -1.17 -0.71
N LYS A 368 26.51 -2.03 -1.69
CA LYS A 368 25.15 -2.42 -2.11
C LYS A 368 24.43 -3.32 -1.10
N LYS A 369 25.14 -3.85 -0.09
CA LYS A 369 24.52 -4.63 0.99
C LYS A 369 23.58 -3.81 1.87
N LEU A 370 23.73 -2.49 1.91
CA LEU A 370 22.93 -1.61 2.74
C LEU A 370 22.51 -0.36 1.96
N LEU A 371 21.20 -0.20 1.76
CA LEU A 371 20.60 0.93 1.05
C LEU A 371 19.75 1.74 2.01
N LEU A 372 19.70 3.06 1.80
CA LEU A 372 18.84 3.97 2.56
C LEU A 372 17.64 4.39 1.71
N LEU A 373 16.44 4.02 2.13
CA LEU A 373 15.19 4.57 1.64
C LEU A 373 14.79 5.76 2.53
N ASN A 374 15.34 6.93 2.24
CA ASN A 374 15.09 8.15 2.99
C ASN A 374 13.82 8.85 2.50
N ILE A 375 12.71 8.63 3.20
CA ILE A 375 11.37 9.10 2.83
C ILE A 375 10.81 10.14 3.82
N THR A 376 11.56 10.52 4.85
CA THR A 376 11.02 11.29 5.96
C THR A 376 10.49 12.64 5.48
N TYR A 377 11.32 13.37 4.73
CA TYR A 377 10.98 14.73 4.32
C TYR A 377 9.88 14.76 3.26
N SER A 378 9.98 13.90 2.25
CA SER A 378 8.93 13.79 1.23
C SER A 378 7.59 13.40 1.85
N SER A 379 7.57 12.53 2.87
CA SER A 379 6.34 12.16 3.58
C SER A 379 5.83 13.29 4.51
N PHE A 380 6.73 14.09 5.10
CA PHE A 380 6.36 15.27 5.89
C PHE A 380 5.62 16.34 5.08
N LEU A 381 5.92 16.46 3.79
CA LEU A 381 5.21 17.41 2.93
C LEU A 381 3.79 16.94 2.55
N ARG A 382 3.31 15.81 3.08
CA ARG A 382 2.04 15.19 2.71
C ARG A 382 1.06 15.02 3.87
N PRO A 383 0.68 16.09 4.58
CA PRO A 383 -0.34 15.98 5.62
C PRO A 383 -1.70 15.50 5.09
N ASP A 384 -1.93 15.62 3.78
CA ASP A 384 -3.13 15.21 3.06
C ASP A 384 -3.25 13.70 2.84
N GLY A 385 -2.19 12.91 3.02
CA GLY A 385 -2.19 11.49 2.68
C GLY A 385 -2.74 10.54 3.76
N HIS A 386 -3.08 11.04 4.95
CA HIS A 386 -3.48 10.22 6.08
C HIS A 386 -4.96 9.80 6.03
N PRO A 387 -5.34 8.65 6.64
CA PRO A 387 -6.74 8.28 6.78
C PRO A 387 -7.56 9.29 7.60
N GLY A 388 -6.96 9.92 8.61
CA GLY A 388 -7.66 10.83 9.50
C GLY A 388 -8.92 10.19 10.08
N ALA A 389 -10.06 10.88 9.94
CA ALA A 389 -11.36 10.41 10.41
C ALA A 389 -11.93 9.21 9.61
N TYR A 390 -11.31 8.85 8.48
CA TYR A 390 -11.75 7.77 7.60
C TYR A 390 -11.05 6.43 7.89
N ARG A 391 -10.43 6.30 9.07
CA ARG A 391 -10.06 5.01 9.63
C ARG A 391 -11.29 4.35 10.26
N ILE A 392 -11.63 3.13 9.88
CA ILE A 392 -12.61 2.33 10.63
C ILE A 392 -11.97 1.86 11.94
N GLN A 393 -12.66 2.09 13.06
CA GLN A 393 -12.14 1.83 14.40
C GLN A 393 -13.11 1.04 15.26
N LYS A 394 -12.58 0.42 16.30
CA LYS A 394 -13.40 -0.04 17.43
C LYS A 394 -13.89 1.18 18.24
N PRO A 395 -15.02 1.09 18.96
CA PRO A 395 -15.63 2.24 19.65
C PRO A 395 -14.74 2.96 20.67
N ASP A 396 -13.73 2.28 21.20
CA ASP A 396 -12.80 2.73 22.24
C ASP A 396 -11.49 3.34 21.70
N GLU A 397 -11.29 3.37 20.39
CA GLU A 397 -10.07 3.87 19.78
C GLU A 397 -10.16 5.38 19.39
N PRO A 398 -9.01 6.09 19.34
CA PRO A 398 -8.98 7.50 18.96
C PRO A 398 -9.35 7.70 17.48
N ARG A 399 -10.47 8.39 17.22
CA ARG A 399 -11.13 8.50 15.90
C ARG A 399 -10.23 8.83 14.69
N ASN A 400 -9.15 9.58 14.87
CA ASN A 400 -8.28 10.01 13.76
C ASN A 400 -6.97 9.23 13.71
N ASP A 401 -6.62 8.74 12.53
CA ASP A 401 -5.29 8.20 12.26
C ASP A 401 -4.49 9.14 11.37
N CYS A 402 -3.54 9.83 12.00
CA CYS A 402 -2.63 10.76 11.34
C CYS A 402 -1.21 10.23 11.30
N LEU A 403 -1.02 8.90 11.40
CA LEU A 403 0.28 8.23 11.37
C LEU A 403 0.40 7.29 10.16
N HIS A 404 -0.62 6.46 9.91
CA HIS A 404 -0.66 5.56 8.75
C HIS A 404 -1.09 6.30 7.49
N TRP A 405 -1.02 5.63 6.35
CA TRP A 405 -1.29 6.23 5.04
C TRP A 405 -2.48 5.58 4.35
N CYS A 406 -3.29 6.38 3.67
CA CYS A 406 -4.28 5.87 2.74
C CYS A 406 -3.60 5.04 1.64
N LEU A 407 -4.31 4.00 1.17
CA LEU A 407 -3.94 3.23 -0.02
C LEU A 407 -5.06 3.32 -1.07
N PRO A 408 -4.73 3.60 -2.35
CA PRO A 408 -3.47 4.18 -2.84
C PRO A 408 -3.16 5.55 -2.20
N GLY A 409 -1.91 6.03 -2.31
CA GLY A 409 -1.50 7.30 -1.73
C GLY A 409 0.01 7.55 -1.64
N VAL A 410 0.42 8.35 -0.66
CA VAL A 410 1.80 8.84 -0.47
C VAL A 410 2.84 7.72 -0.42
N ILE A 411 2.46 6.60 0.17
CA ILE A 411 3.31 5.43 0.38
C ILE A 411 3.66 4.71 -0.93
N ASP A 412 2.92 4.95 -2.02
CA ASP A 412 3.22 4.37 -3.34
C ASP A 412 4.54 4.92 -3.90
N MET A 413 4.88 6.19 -3.61
CA MET A 413 6.19 6.78 -3.91
C MET A 413 7.34 5.98 -3.28
N TRP A 414 7.12 5.37 -2.11
CA TRP A 414 8.18 4.61 -1.44
C TRP A 414 8.59 3.40 -2.29
N ASN A 415 7.65 2.80 -3.03
CA ASN A 415 7.93 1.71 -3.95
C ASN A 415 8.64 2.17 -5.23
N GLU A 416 8.33 3.38 -5.73
CA GLU A 416 9.06 3.99 -6.85
C GLU A 416 10.54 4.14 -6.50
N ILE A 417 10.84 4.74 -5.34
CA ILE A 417 12.21 4.95 -4.88
C ILE A 417 12.87 3.60 -4.55
N LEU A 418 12.15 2.68 -3.90
CA LEU A 418 12.67 1.33 -3.59
C LEU A 418 13.11 0.60 -4.85
N LEU A 419 12.32 0.61 -5.92
CA LEU A 419 12.68 -0.02 -7.20
C LEU A 419 13.97 0.61 -7.76
N GLU A 420 14.08 1.92 -7.79
CA GLU A 420 15.29 2.59 -8.28
C GLU A 420 16.54 2.28 -7.45
N LEU A 421 16.41 2.24 -6.12
CA LEU A 421 17.50 1.83 -5.22
C LEU A 421 17.96 0.40 -5.54
N LEU A 422 17.02 -0.53 -5.73
CA LEU A 422 17.34 -1.92 -6.04
C LEU A 422 17.94 -2.07 -7.46
N LEU A 423 17.51 -1.28 -8.45
CA LEU A 423 18.14 -1.26 -9.78
C LEU A 423 19.58 -0.74 -9.73
N GLY A 424 19.88 0.23 -8.87
CA GLY A 424 21.25 0.66 -8.60
C GLY A 424 22.16 -0.46 -8.11
N THR A 425 21.58 -1.56 -7.62
CA THR A 425 22.34 -2.74 -7.17
C THR A 425 22.62 -3.78 -8.25
N SER A 426 21.87 -3.82 -9.35
CA SER A 426 22.15 -4.78 -10.43
C SER A 426 23.56 -4.60 -11.00
N VAL A 427 24.37 -5.66 -10.91
CA VAL A 427 25.68 -5.84 -11.58
C VAL A 427 25.52 -6.96 -12.59
#